data_AF-X7ZV93-F1
#
_entry.id   AF-X7ZV93-F1
#
_cell.length_a   1.000
_cell.length_b   1.000
_cell.length_c   1.000
_cell.angle_alpha   90.00
_cell.angle_beta   90.00
_cell.angle_gamma   90.00
#
_symmetry.space_group_name_H-M   'P 1'
#
loop_
_entity.id
_entity.type
_entity.pdbx_description
1 polymer ?
#
loop_
_entity_poly.entity_id
_entity_poly.type
_entity_poly.pdbx_seq_one_letter_code
_entity_poly.pdbx_strand_id
1 'polypeptide(L)'
;MVRRCDDSQGGVGAADAGCRRGSAATVLRSGEPTVILVGGDATRESGLTAAARIATITGARWYCETFPTRVQRGAGLPVVERLAYFAEAVAAQLDGAKHLVLAGAKSPVSFFAYPGKPSNLVPEGCEVHHLAGGVGAADALVALAEEVAPGIAAPLAAPSRPVLPTGALTAASAADVVGALMPENVIVVDESNTSGLLLAQATAGAPAHDWLTLTGGAIGYGIPAAIGAAIAAPDRPVLCLESDGSAMYTLSGLWTQARENLDVTTVVYNNGPTTSCGWSCNAWASKTTPGPRLADFST
;
A
#
# COMPACT_ATOMS: atom_id res chain seq x y z
N MET A 1 -29.17 13.50 26.62
CA MET A 1 -28.03 13.15 27.49
C MET A 1 -27.44 11.83 27.01
N VAL A 2 -26.56 11.87 26.02
CA VAL A 2 -25.75 10.73 25.58
C VAL A 2 -24.32 11.25 25.52
N ARG A 3 -23.46 10.78 26.42
CA ARG A 3 -22.04 11.15 26.48
C ARG A 3 -21.26 10.23 25.54
N ARG A 4 -20.48 10.87 24.65
CA ARG A 4 -19.18 10.51 24.03
C ARG A 4 -18.79 9.04 23.85
N CYS A 5 -18.33 8.73 22.64
CA CYS A 5 -16.99 8.19 22.42
C CYS A 5 -16.24 9.16 21.50
N ASP A 6 -15.44 10.05 22.09
CA ASP A 6 -14.43 10.82 21.37
C ASP A 6 -13.26 9.87 21.06
N ASP A 7 -12.93 9.76 19.78
CA ASP A 7 -11.62 9.28 19.31
C ASP A 7 -10.54 10.25 19.81
N SER A 8 -10.07 10.02 21.02
CA SER A 8 -8.92 10.72 21.57
C SER A 8 -7.65 10.06 21.06
N GLN A 9 -7.04 10.69 20.06
CA GLN A 9 -5.61 10.61 19.78
C GLN A 9 -4.85 11.05 21.05
N GLY A 10 -4.61 10.11 21.96
CA GLY A 10 -3.84 10.33 23.17
C GLY A 10 -2.36 10.16 22.88
N GLY A 11 -1.57 11.24 23.07
CA GLY A 11 -0.12 11.19 23.06
C GLY A 11 0.38 10.07 23.96
N VAL A 12 1.18 9.16 23.40
CA VAL A 12 1.56 7.92 24.07
C VAL A 12 2.81 8.14 24.90
N GLY A 13 2.73 7.96 26.21
CA GLY A 13 3.86 8.13 27.12
C GLY A 13 4.99 7.12 26.87
N ALA A 14 6.24 7.52 27.12
CA ALA A 14 7.44 6.72 26.87
C ALA A 14 7.46 5.36 27.61
N ALA A 15 6.84 5.27 28.79
CA ALA A 15 6.73 4.03 29.56
C ALA A 15 5.84 2.97 28.88
N ASP A 16 4.74 3.42 28.24
CA ASP A 16 3.83 2.55 27.49
C ASP A 16 4.46 2.08 26.17
N ALA A 17 5.26 2.93 25.53
CA ALA A 17 6.09 2.52 24.38
C ALA A 17 7.14 1.45 24.76
N GLY A 18 7.73 1.53 25.96
CA GLY A 18 8.66 0.52 26.47
C GLY A 18 7.99 -0.85 26.71
N CYS A 19 6.81 -0.85 27.32
CA CYS A 19 6.03 -2.08 27.58
C CYS A 19 5.62 -2.77 26.27
N ARG A 20 5.09 -2.00 25.32
CA ARG A 20 4.68 -2.48 23.98
C ARG A 20 5.85 -3.07 23.20
N ARG A 21 7.02 -2.41 23.23
CA ARG A 21 8.25 -2.93 22.62
C ARG A 21 8.72 -4.23 23.28
N GLY A 22 8.67 -4.32 24.61
CA GLY A 22 9.05 -5.53 25.35
C GLY A 22 8.16 -6.73 25.03
N SER A 23 6.85 -6.52 24.90
CA SER A 23 5.90 -7.56 24.46
C SER A 23 6.23 -8.06 23.05
N ALA A 24 6.41 -7.14 22.09
CA ALA A 24 6.77 -7.50 20.72
C ALA A 24 8.12 -8.23 20.64
N ALA A 25 9.13 -7.79 21.39
CA ALA A 25 10.45 -8.43 21.44
C ALA A 25 10.39 -9.85 22.02
N THR A 26 9.56 -10.07 23.04
CA THR A 26 9.37 -11.39 23.66
C THR A 26 8.79 -12.38 22.67
N VAL A 27 7.74 -11.97 21.95
CA VAL A 27 7.07 -12.81 20.94
C VAL A 27 7.98 -13.08 19.75
N LEU A 28 8.72 -12.08 19.28
CA LEU A 28 9.67 -12.25 18.18
C LEU A 28 10.84 -13.19 18.52
N ARG A 29 11.19 -13.29 19.81
CA ARG A 29 12.22 -14.21 20.31
C ARG A 29 11.69 -15.60 20.65
N SER A 30 10.37 -15.77 20.82
CA SER A 30 9.79 -17.07 21.20
C SER A 30 9.89 -18.10 20.08
N GLY A 31 10.06 -17.64 18.82
CA GLY A 31 10.07 -18.50 17.63
C GLY A 31 8.67 -18.96 17.22
N GLU A 32 7.62 -18.46 17.87
CA GLU A 32 6.25 -18.74 17.47
C GLU A 32 5.92 -18.02 16.15
N PRO A 33 5.03 -18.58 15.29
CA PRO A 33 4.67 -17.98 14.02
C PRO A 33 4.14 -16.55 14.19
N THR A 34 4.97 -15.59 13.83
CA THR A 34 4.71 -14.16 14.01
C THR A 34 4.65 -13.45 12.68
N VAL A 35 3.69 -12.54 12.54
CA VAL A 35 3.56 -11.63 11.39
C VAL A 35 3.76 -10.19 11.86
N ILE A 36 4.58 -9.42 11.15
CA ILE A 36 4.74 -7.98 11.37
C ILE A 36 3.97 -7.23 10.29
N LEU A 37 3.03 -6.38 10.68
CA LEU A 37 2.28 -5.52 9.76
C LEU A 37 2.75 -4.07 9.90
N VAL A 38 3.37 -3.53 8.86
CA VAL A 38 3.89 -2.16 8.84
C VAL A 38 2.94 -1.19 8.14
N GLY A 39 2.82 0.03 8.65
CA GLY A 39 1.97 1.08 8.10
C GLY A 39 2.43 2.47 8.52
N GLY A 40 1.76 3.51 8.03
CA GLY A 40 2.09 4.90 8.39
C GLY A 40 3.52 5.31 7.99
N ASP A 41 4.32 5.84 8.92
CA ASP A 41 5.70 6.22 8.63
C ASP A 41 6.70 5.04 8.57
N ALA A 42 6.30 3.84 9.02
CA ALA A 42 7.13 2.64 8.98
C ALA A 42 7.31 2.08 7.55
N THR A 43 6.52 2.53 6.58
CA THR A 43 6.64 2.15 5.16
C THR A 43 7.73 2.93 4.41
N ARG A 44 8.56 3.67 5.15
CA ARG A 44 9.74 4.40 4.67
C ARG A 44 11.02 3.63 4.97
N GLU A 45 12.13 4.04 4.38
CA GLU A 45 13.42 3.35 4.43
C GLU A 45 13.81 2.85 5.83
N SER A 46 13.76 3.71 6.85
CA SER A 46 14.15 3.35 8.22
C SER A 46 13.27 2.23 8.81
N GLY A 47 11.94 2.35 8.67
CA GLY A 47 10.99 1.35 9.16
C GLY A 47 11.05 0.04 8.37
N LEU A 48 11.14 0.11 7.04
CA LEU A 48 11.28 -1.06 6.16
C LEU A 48 12.58 -1.81 6.45
N THR A 49 13.69 -1.09 6.61
CA THR A 49 14.99 -1.66 6.94
C THR A 49 14.94 -2.36 8.30
N ALA A 50 14.35 -1.72 9.32
CA ALA A 50 14.19 -2.31 10.63
C ALA A 50 13.30 -3.58 10.60
N ALA A 51 12.15 -3.53 9.95
CA ALA A 51 11.26 -4.68 9.82
C ALA A 51 11.92 -5.85 9.07
N ALA A 52 12.63 -5.57 7.97
CA ALA A 52 13.35 -6.57 7.20
C ALA A 52 14.50 -7.22 7.99
N ARG A 53 15.23 -6.45 8.81
CA ARG A 53 16.25 -6.98 9.73
C ARG A 53 15.64 -7.95 10.73
N ILE A 54 14.53 -7.57 11.36
CA ILE A 54 13.82 -8.42 12.32
C ILE A 54 13.35 -9.71 11.63
N ALA A 55 12.67 -9.60 10.50
CA ALA A 55 12.19 -10.75 9.73
C ALA A 55 13.31 -11.72 9.32
N THR A 56 14.48 -11.19 8.97
CA THR A 56 15.65 -12.00 8.57
C THR A 56 16.17 -12.88 9.69
N ILE A 57 16.20 -12.39 10.94
CA ILE A 57 16.74 -13.15 12.07
C ILE A 57 15.68 -14.03 12.75
N THR A 58 14.43 -13.55 12.83
CA THR A 58 13.35 -14.26 13.53
C THR A 58 12.59 -15.23 12.64
N GLY A 59 12.70 -15.10 11.32
CA GLY A 59 11.85 -15.81 10.37
C GLY A 59 10.40 -15.33 10.37
N ALA A 60 10.09 -14.21 11.03
CA ALA A 60 8.76 -13.62 11.01
C ALA A 60 8.38 -13.22 9.59
N ARG A 61 7.16 -13.52 9.18
CA ARG A 61 6.60 -12.96 7.95
C ARG A 61 6.29 -11.49 8.19
N TRP A 62 6.35 -10.67 7.15
CA TRP A 62 6.02 -9.26 7.29
C TRP A 62 5.37 -8.72 6.03
N TYR A 63 4.45 -7.79 6.22
CA TYR A 63 3.68 -7.18 5.14
C TYR A 63 3.47 -5.70 5.43
N CYS A 64 3.23 -4.93 4.39
CA CYS A 64 2.68 -3.58 4.47
C CYS A 64 1.16 -3.65 4.55
N GLU A 65 0.52 -2.67 5.19
CA GLU A 65 -0.93 -2.48 5.12
C GLU A 65 -1.43 -2.44 3.66
N THR A 66 -2.72 -2.75 3.45
CA THR A 66 -3.31 -2.87 2.10
C THR A 66 -3.29 -1.54 1.33
N PHE A 67 -3.53 -0.41 2.02
CA PHE A 67 -3.65 0.92 1.41
C PHE A 67 -2.72 1.94 2.11
N PRO A 68 -1.40 1.79 1.96
CA PRO A 68 -0.43 2.66 2.63
C PRO A 68 -0.43 4.05 1.99
N THR A 69 -0.52 5.10 2.80
CA THR A 69 -0.49 6.51 2.33
C THR A 69 0.71 6.81 1.42
N ARG A 70 1.85 6.21 1.73
CA ARG A 70 3.12 6.31 1.01
C ARG A 70 3.92 5.04 1.28
N VAL A 71 4.67 4.55 0.30
CA VAL A 71 5.67 3.49 0.48
C VAL A 71 6.93 3.89 -0.28
N GLN A 72 8.09 3.81 0.36
CA GLN A 72 9.38 3.87 -0.33
C GLN A 72 9.75 2.49 -0.85
N ARG A 73 10.16 2.40 -2.11
CA ARG A 73 10.49 1.12 -2.75
C ARG A 73 11.45 1.30 -3.91
N GLY A 74 11.94 0.19 -4.45
CA GLY A 74 12.92 0.16 -5.53
C GLY A 74 14.26 -0.41 -5.07
N ALA A 75 15.23 -0.39 -5.98
CA ALA A 75 16.58 -0.88 -5.76
C ALA A 75 17.25 -0.20 -4.55
N GLY A 76 17.93 -0.99 -3.74
CA GLY A 76 18.59 -0.51 -2.52
C GLY A 76 17.67 -0.37 -1.30
N LEU A 77 16.37 -0.67 -1.42
CA LEU A 77 15.42 -0.74 -0.31
C LEU A 77 14.91 -2.17 -0.10
N PRO A 78 14.49 -2.55 1.12
CA PRO A 78 13.83 -3.84 1.34
C PRO A 78 12.54 -3.97 0.54
N VAL A 79 12.30 -5.16 -0.03
CA VAL A 79 11.05 -5.46 -0.73
C VAL A 79 10.00 -5.85 0.30
N VAL A 80 8.92 -5.08 0.35
CA VAL A 80 7.74 -5.39 1.16
C VAL A 80 6.54 -5.70 0.27
N GLU A 81 5.86 -6.80 0.55
CA GLU A 81 4.58 -7.11 -0.07
C GLU A 81 3.44 -6.43 0.71
N ARG A 82 2.42 -5.96 0.00
CA ARG A 82 1.20 -5.45 0.64
C ARG A 82 0.31 -6.62 1.04
N LEU A 83 -0.44 -6.45 2.12
CA LEU A 83 -1.60 -7.29 2.37
C LEU A 83 -2.54 -7.21 1.16
N ALA A 84 -3.03 -8.37 0.74
CA ALA A 84 -3.91 -8.48 -0.40
C ALA A 84 -5.20 -7.69 -0.19
N TYR A 85 -5.83 -7.33 -1.31
CA TYR A 85 -7.10 -6.61 -1.30
C TYR A 85 -8.28 -7.52 -0.89
N PHE A 86 -8.29 -8.76 -1.36
CA PHE A 86 -9.37 -9.72 -1.10
C PHE A 86 -9.16 -10.45 0.23
N ALA A 87 -10.23 -10.57 1.02
CA ALA A 87 -10.20 -11.18 2.35
C ALA A 87 -9.65 -12.62 2.34
N GLU A 88 -9.99 -13.41 1.33
CA GLU A 88 -9.51 -14.79 1.18
C GLU A 88 -7.98 -14.85 1.01
N ALA A 89 -7.41 -13.92 0.25
CA ALA A 89 -5.97 -13.85 0.04
C ALA A 89 -5.24 -13.36 1.29
N VAL A 90 -5.83 -12.41 2.05
CA VAL A 90 -5.29 -11.99 3.35
C VAL A 90 -5.33 -13.15 4.35
N ALA A 91 -6.42 -13.92 4.38
CA ALA A 91 -6.51 -15.10 5.25
C ALA A 91 -5.39 -16.11 4.93
N ALA A 92 -5.09 -16.34 3.64
CA ALA A 92 -3.96 -17.17 3.24
C ALA A 92 -2.60 -16.56 3.63
N GLN A 93 -2.42 -15.25 3.48
CA GLN A 93 -1.17 -14.55 3.87
C GLN A 93 -0.91 -14.59 5.38
N LEU A 94 -1.97 -14.59 6.19
CA LEU A 94 -1.91 -14.61 7.66
C LEU A 94 -2.09 -16.01 8.25
N ASP A 95 -2.35 -17.03 7.44
CA ASP A 95 -2.62 -18.38 7.90
C ASP A 95 -1.49 -18.91 8.78
N GLY A 96 -1.85 -19.59 9.87
CA GLY A 96 -0.91 -20.11 10.87
C GLY A 96 -0.21 -19.06 11.74
N ALA A 97 -0.52 -17.76 11.61
CA ALA A 97 0.05 -16.73 12.50
C ALA A 97 -0.58 -16.82 13.91
N LYS A 98 0.25 -17.01 14.92
CA LYS A 98 -0.17 -16.95 16.33
C LYS A 98 -0.05 -15.56 16.92
N HIS A 99 0.85 -14.75 16.38
CA HIS A 99 1.03 -13.38 16.83
C HIS A 99 1.07 -12.42 15.65
N LEU A 100 0.42 -11.28 15.81
CA LEU A 100 0.41 -10.19 14.85
C LEU A 100 0.94 -8.91 15.51
N VAL A 101 2.11 -8.45 15.09
CA VAL A 101 2.72 -7.21 15.57
C VAL A 101 2.34 -6.07 14.63
N LEU A 102 1.60 -5.09 15.14
CA LEU A 102 1.17 -3.91 14.40
C LEU A 102 2.13 -2.74 14.66
N ALA A 103 2.84 -2.32 13.62
CA ALA A 103 3.77 -1.20 13.64
C ALA A 103 3.31 -0.10 12.68
N GLY A 104 2.51 0.83 13.18
CA GLY A 104 1.94 1.92 12.37
C GLY A 104 0.72 1.54 11.54
N ALA A 105 0.50 0.24 11.31
CA ALA A 105 -0.70 -0.28 10.67
C ALA A 105 -1.86 -0.43 11.65
N LYS A 106 -3.08 -0.36 11.13
CA LYS A 106 -4.30 -0.78 11.84
C LYS A 106 -4.48 -2.30 11.73
N SER A 107 -5.28 -2.87 12.63
CA SER A 107 -5.67 -4.28 12.54
C SER A 107 -6.33 -4.55 11.18
N PRO A 108 -5.97 -5.62 10.47
CA PRO A 108 -6.47 -5.87 9.13
C PRO A 108 -7.97 -6.18 9.15
N VAL A 109 -8.71 -5.43 8.35
CA VAL A 109 -10.16 -5.59 8.17
C VAL A 109 -10.49 -5.74 6.69
N SER A 110 -11.61 -6.42 6.40
CA SER A 110 -12.09 -6.55 5.02
C SER A 110 -12.47 -5.18 4.47
N PHE A 111 -12.05 -4.91 3.23
CA PHE A 111 -12.35 -3.63 2.59
C PHE A 111 -13.86 -3.41 2.40
N PHE A 112 -14.56 -4.46 1.97
CA PHE A 112 -16.02 -4.50 1.92
C PHE A 112 -16.57 -5.45 2.99
N ALA A 113 -17.74 -5.09 3.52
CA ALA A 113 -18.55 -6.02 4.31
C ALA A 113 -19.32 -6.93 3.37
N TYR A 114 -19.06 -8.24 3.44
CA TYR A 114 -19.80 -9.25 2.69
C TYR A 114 -20.73 -10.02 3.64
N PRO A 115 -22.00 -10.24 3.25
CA PRO A 115 -22.92 -11.03 4.07
C PRO A 115 -22.34 -12.41 4.40
N GLY A 116 -22.27 -12.73 5.69
CA GLY A 116 -21.77 -14.01 6.19
C GLY A 116 -20.26 -14.21 6.14
N LYS A 117 -19.46 -13.17 5.82
CA LYS A 117 -18.00 -13.23 5.91
C LYS A 117 -17.49 -12.38 7.09
N PRO A 118 -16.43 -12.83 7.79
CA PRO A 118 -15.82 -12.05 8.85
C PRO A 118 -15.19 -10.76 8.30
N SER A 119 -15.42 -9.64 8.99
CA SER A 119 -14.77 -8.37 8.66
C SER A 119 -13.44 -8.18 9.35
N ASN A 120 -13.17 -8.90 10.44
CA ASN A 120 -11.85 -8.98 11.05
C ASN A 120 -11.06 -10.09 10.36
N LEU A 121 -9.87 -9.76 9.85
CA LEU A 121 -9.04 -10.70 9.10
C LEU A 121 -7.91 -11.30 9.95
N VAL A 122 -7.82 -10.93 11.23
CA VAL A 122 -6.91 -11.57 12.19
C VAL A 122 -7.32 -13.03 12.37
N PRO A 123 -6.40 -14.01 12.21
CA PRO A 123 -6.70 -15.42 12.41
C PRO A 123 -7.26 -15.71 13.80
N GLU A 124 -8.13 -16.71 13.91
CA GLU A 124 -8.69 -17.12 15.21
C GLU A 124 -7.58 -17.61 16.15
N GLY A 125 -7.56 -17.10 17.38
CA GLY A 125 -6.51 -17.41 18.37
C GLY A 125 -5.20 -16.65 18.17
N CYS A 126 -5.12 -15.73 17.20
CA CYS A 126 -3.96 -14.86 17.01
C CYS A 126 -3.98 -13.70 18.00
N GLU A 127 -2.89 -13.51 18.75
CA GLU A 127 -2.70 -12.39 19.66
C GLU A 127 -2.16 -11.16 18.91
N VAL A 128 -2.77 -9.99 19.14
CA VAL A 128 -2.38 -8.75 18.47
C VAL A 128 -1.56 -7.87 19.41
N HIS A 129 -0.34 -7.54 19.00
CA HIS A 129 0.59 -6.71 19.74
C HIS A 129 0.76 -5.36 19.05
N HIS A 130 0.36 -4.28 19.71
CA HIS A 130 0.51 -2.93 19.16
C HIS A 130 1.87 -2.36 19.53
N LEU A 131 2.76 -2.13 18.56
CA LEU A 131 4.05 -1.50 18.78
C LEU A 131 3.94 0.04 18.81
N ALA A 132 3.29 0.61 17.79
CA ALA A 132 3.13 2.05 17.62
C ALA A 132 1.94 2.38 16.70
N GLY A 133 1.42 3.61 16.82
CA GLY A 133 0.46 4.17 15.86
C GLY A 133 1.14 4.66 14.58
N GLY A 134 0.39 5.23 13.63
CA GLY A 134 0.92 5.60 12.30
C GLY A 134 2.03 6.66 12.26
N VAL A 135 2.36 7.28 13.40
CA VAL A 135 3.47 8.23 13.58
C VAL A 135 4.36 7.71 14.70
N GLY A 136 5.68 7.71 14.46
CA GLY A 136 6.71 7.15 15.34
C GLY A 136 6.87 5.63 15.23
N ALA A 137 6.22 4.98 14.26
CA ALA A 137 6.35 3.53 14.08
C ALA A 137 7.70 3.14 13.50
N ALA A 138 8.27 3.95 12.62
CA ALA A 138 9.63 3.75 12.12
C ALA A 138 10.65 3.72 13.27
N ASP A 139 10.63 4.72 14.16
CA ASP A 139 11.55 4.80 15.30
C ASP A 139 11.34 3.63 16.29
N ALA A 140 10.09 3.25 16.53
CA ALA A 140 9.76 2.12 17.37
C ALA A 140 10.27 0.78 16.79
N LEU A 141 10.16 0.59 15.47
CA LEU A 141 10.72 -0.57 14.78
C LEU A 141 12.25 -0.57 14.81
N VAL A 142 12.89 0.58 14.60
CA VAL A 142 14.35 0.71 14.70
C VAL A 142 14.82 0.30 16.10
N ALA A 143 14.18 0.84 17.14
CA ALA A 143 14.51 0.48 18.53
C ALA A 143 14.28 -1.02 18.81
N LEU A 144 13.23 -1.62 18.24
CA LEU A 144 12.97 -3.05 18.34
C LEU A 144 14.01 -3.89 17.57
N ALA A 145 14.45 -3.43 16.39
CA ALA A 145 15.46 -4.10 15.58
C ALA A 145 16.84 -4.06 16.25
N GLU A 146 17.20 -2.97 16.94
CA GLU A 146 18.44 -2.94 17.73
C GLU A 146 18.42 -3.93 18.90
N GLU A 147 17.24 -4.23 19.46
CA GLU A 147 17.10 -5.20 20.53
C GLU A 147 17.06 -6.67 20.03
N VAL A 148 16.36 -6.93 18.92
CA VAL A 148 16.08 -8.29 18.43
C VAL A 148 17.05 -8.74 17.33
N ALA A 149 17.55 -7.79 16.52
CA ALA A 149 18.38 -8.04 15.35
C ALA A 149 19.64 -7.13 15.31
N PRO A 150 20.45 -7.04 16.39
CA PRO A 150 21.64 -6.21 16.41
C PRO A 150 22.66 -6.68 15.37
N GLY A 151 23.19 -5.76 14.57
CA GLY A 151 24.23 -6.06 13.56
C GLY A 151 23.75 -6.86 12.35
N ILE A 152 22.45 -7.14 12.22
CA ILE A 152 21.88 -7.81 11.06
C ILE A 152 21.62 -6.77 9.96
N ALA A 153 22.03 -7.07 8.73
CA ALA A 153 21.73 -6.25 7.55
C ALA A 153 20.38 -6.66 6.95
N ALA A 154 19.61 -5.67 6.48
CA ALA A 154 18.37 -5.94 5.75
C ALA A 154 18.68 -6.48 4.34
N PRO A 155 17.93 -7.48 3.84
CA PRO A 155 17.96 -7.81 2.42
C PRO A 155 17.41 -6.65 1.59
N LEU A 156 18.17 -6.24 0.56
CA LEU A 156 17.82 -5.11 -0.31
C LEU A 156 17.45 -5.62 -1.70
N ALA A 157 16.52 -4.92 -2.37
CA ALA A 157 16.18 -5.16 -3.75
C ALA A 157 17.39 -4.89 -4.65
N ALA A 158 17.74 -5.85 -5.52
CA ALA A 158 18.74 -5.64 -6.55
C ALA A 158 18.18 -4.72 -7.66
N PRO A 159 19.01 -3.85 -8.26
CA PRO A 159 18.59 -3.07 -9.42
C PRO A 159 18.25 -3.98 -10.59
N SER A 160 17.03 -3.84 -11.10
CA SER A 160 16.53 -4.61 -12.23
C SER A 160 15.41 -3.84 -12.92
N ARG A 161 15.56 -3.61 -14.21
CA ARG A 161 14.54 -2.98 -15.04
C ARG A 161 14.05 -3.96 -16.10
N PRO A 162 12.74 -4.01 -16.38
CA PRO A 162 12.21 -4.73 -17.54
C PRO A 162 12.86 -4.23 -18.84
N VAL A 163 12.95 -5.12 -19.83
CA VAL A 163 13.29 -4.71 -21.20
C VAL A 163 12.12 -3.90 -21.75
N LEU A 164 12.41 -2.78 -22.40
CA LEU A 164 11.37 -1.94 -23.00
C LEU A 164 10.59 -2.77 -24.05
N PRO A 165 9.29 -3.00 -23.84
CA PRO A 165 8.53 -3.88 -24.71
C PRO A 165 8.25 -3.23 -26.06
N THR A 166 8.11 -4.07 -27.09
CA THR A 166 7.65 -3.67 -28.42
C THR A 166 6.35 -4.40 -28.77
N GLY A 167 5.41 -3.74 -29.45
CA GLY A 167 4.16 -4.35 -29.89
C GLY A 167 2.92 -3.70 -29.30
N ALA A 168 1.87 -4.48 -29.07
CA ALA A 168 0.58 -3.97 -28.59
C ALA A 168 0.68 -3.42 -27.15
N LEU A 169 -0.07 -2.34 -26.90
CA LEU A 169 -0.23 -1.79 -25.57
C LEU A 169 -1.24 -2.63 -24.78
N THR A 170 -0.77 -3.24 -23.69
CA THR A 170 -1.52 -4.08 -22.76
C THR A 170 -1.20 -3.60 -21.34
N ALA A 171 -1.96 -4.03 -20.33
CA ALA A 171 -1.62 -3.71 -18.94
C ALA A 171 -0.21 -4.19 -18.55
N ALA A 172 0.21 -5.35 -19.07
CA ALA A 172 1.56 -5.88 -18.85
C ALA A 172 2.63 -5.02 -19.53
N SER A 173 2.49 -4.77 -20.83
CA SER A 173 3.48 -3.94 -21.55
C SER A 173 3.51 -2.50 -21.05
N ALA A 174 2.38 -1.93 -20.60
CA ALA A 174 2.36 -0.62 -19.97
C ALA A 174 3.12 -0.61 -18.63
N ALA A 175 2.95 -1.64 -17.80
CA ALA A 175 3.70 -1.77 -16.55
C ALA A 175 5.22 -1.91 -16.80
N ASP A 176 5.60 -2.70 -17.80
CA ASP A 176 7.01 -2.86 -18.20
C ASP A 176 7.62 -1.56 -18.73
N VAL A 177 6.86 -0.76 -19.51
CA VAL A 177 7.30 0.58 -19.95
C VAL A 177 7.55 1.49 -18.74
N VAL A 178 6.64 1.52 -17.77
CA VAL A 178 6.82 2.32 -16.54
C VAL A 178 8.06 1.84 -15.77
N GLY A 179 8.21 0.54 -15.56
CA GLY A 179 9.38 -0.03 -14.88
C GLY A 179 10.71 0.23 -15.61
N ALA A 180 10.70 0.21 -16.94
CA ALA A 180 11.90 0.44 -17.76
C ALA A 180 12.33 1.92 -17.77
N LEU A 181 11.39 2.85 -17.79
CA LEU A 181 11.66 4.28 -18.04
C LEU A 181 11.61 5.17 -16.79
N MET A 182 11.24 4.62 -15.63
CA MET A 182 11.12 5.40 -14.40
C MET A 182 12.41 6.20 -14.08
N PRO A 183 12.30 7.52 -13.84
CA PRO A 183 13.44 8.31 -13.42
C PRO A 183 13.81 8.00 -11.97
N GLU A 184 15.03 8.38 -11.59
CA GLU A 184 15.48 8.26 -10.20
C GLU A 184 14.68 9.21 -9.30
N ASN A 185 14.43 8.80 -8.06
CA ASN A 185 13.78 9.61 -7.03
C ASN A 185 12.37 10.12 -7.40
N VAL A 186 11.69 9.50 -8.36
CA VAL A 186 10.32 9.88 -8.77
C VAL A 186 9.33 9.74 -7.61
N ILE A 187 8.26 10.54 -7.64
CA ILE A 187 7.06 10.30 -6.84
C ILE A 187 5.99 9.72 -7.77
N VAL A 188 5.61 8.47 -7.56
CA VAL A 188 4.50 7.85 -8.28
C VAL A 188 3.22 8.07 -7.48
N VAL A 189 2.20 8.63 -8.11
CA VAL A 189 0.84 8.71 -7.58
C VAL A 189 -0.02 7.73 -8.34
N ASP A 190 -0.49 6.68 -7.66
CA ASP A 190 -1.12 5.54 -8.31
C ASP A 190 -2.63 5.46 -8.03
N GLU A 191 -3.40 5.70 -9.08
CA GLU A 191 -4.83 5.42 -9.19
C GLU A 191 -5.16 4.67 -10.50
N SER A 192 -4.22 3.84 -10.95
CA SER A 192 -4.38 3.02 -12.17
C SER A 192 -5.38 1.86 -12.01
N ASN A 193 -5.80 1.56 -10.77
CA ASN A 193 -6.81 0.56 -10.42
C ASN A 193 -6.49 -0.82 -11.04
N THR A 194 -7.44 -1.40 -11.79
CA THR A 194 -7.30 -2.70 -12.44
C THR A 194 -6.18 -2.75 -13.48
N SER A 195 -5.82 -1.61 -14.07
CA SER A 195 -4.74 -1.52 -15.05
C SER A 195 -3.35 -1.53 -14.39
N GLY A 196 -3.29 -1.34 -13.08
CA GLY A 196 -2.05 -1.26 -12.29
C GLY A 196 -1.55 -2.55 -11.66
N LEU A 197 -2.27 -3.66 -11.79
CA LEU A 197 -1.98 -4.89 -11.04
C LEU A 197 -0.53 -5.39 -11.20
N LEU A 198 0.08 -5.15 -12.36
CA LEU A 198 1.45 -5.59 -12.67
C LEU A 198 2.52 -4.53 -12.37
N LEU A 199 2.12 -3.30 -12.01
CA LEU A 199 3.07 -2.22 -11.71
C LEU A 199 3.96 -2.58 -10.53
N ALA A 200 3.41 -3.20 -9.48
CA ALA A 200 4.19 -3.60 -8.32
C ALA A 200 5.36 -4.53 -8.72
N GLN A 201 5.11 -5.50 -9.60
CA GLN A 201 6.15 -6.40 -10.07
C GLN A 201 7.15 -5.70 -10.99
N ALA A 202 6.67 -4.96 -12.00
CA ALA A 202 7.52 -4.32 -13.00
C ALA A 202 8.45 -3.25 -12.43
N THR A 203 8.09 -2.65 -11.29
CA THR A 203 8.82 -1.54 -10.65
C THR A 203 9.63 -1.97 -9.42
N ALA A 204 9.64 -3.27 -9.08
CA ALA A 204 10.31 -3.75 -7.86
C ALA A 204 11.82 -3.47 -7.84
N GLY A 205 12.49 -3.55 -8.99
CA GLY A 205 13.92 -3.25 -9.15
C GLY A 205 14.22 -1.90 -9.80
N ALA A 206 13.21 -1.05 -10.02
CA ALA A 206 13.41 0.32 -10.51
C ALA A 206 14.20 1.15 -9.46
N PRO A 207 14.78 2.32 -9.81
CA PRO A 207 15.46 3.16 -8.82
C PRO A 207 14.59 3.47 -7.61
N ALA A 208 15.21 3.78 -6.47
CA ALA A 208 14.47 4.16 -5.27
C ALA A 208 13.50 5.32 -5.55
N HIS A 209 12.23 5.12 -5.19
CA HIS A 209 11.14 6.04 -5.47
C HIS A 209 10.07 5.99 -4.37
N ASP A 210 9.20 6.98 -4.36
CA ASP A 210 8.01 6.98 -3.53
C ASP A 210 6.80 6.51 -4.33
N TRP A 211 5.93 5.75 -3.66
CA TRP A 211 4.65 5.32 -4.20
C TRP A 211 3.54 5.80 -3.28
N LEU A 212 2.76 6.77 -3.74
CA LEU A 212 1.55 7.25 -3.07
C LEU A 212 0.37 6.44 -3.59
N THR A 213 -0.40 5.85 -2.67
CA THR A 213 -1.56 5.02 -3.04
C THR A 213 -2.85 5.70 -2.66
N LEU A 214 -3.91 5.41 -3.42
CA LEU A 214 -5.26 5.67 -2.97
C LEU A 214 -5.52 4.94 -1.64
N THR A 215 -5.72 5.70 -0.55
CA THR A 215 -5.82 5.18 0.82
C THR A 215 -7.21 4.61 1.14
N GLY A 216 -7.85 3.96 0.17
CA GLY A 216 -9.23 3.50 0.21
C GLY A 216 -9.74 3.15 -1.18
N GLY A 217 -11.03 3.39 -1.44
CA GLY A 217 -11.64 3.14 -2.76
C GLY A 217 -12.40 4.32 -3.35
N ALA A 218 -12.16 5.54 -2.84
CA ALA A 218 -12.78 6.76 -3.36
C ALA A 218 -11.93 7.33 -4.51
N ILE A 219 -12.37 7.11 -5.74
CA ILE A 219 -11.64 7.55 -6.94
C ILE A 219 -11.67 9.08 -7.13
N GLY A 220 -10.68 9.60 -7.85
CA GLY A 220 -10.44 11.04 -8.06
C GLY A 220 -9.31 11.63 -7.19
N TYR A 221 -8.53 10.77 -6.53
CA TYR A 221 -7.39 11.13 -5.68
C TYR A 221 -6.14 11.53 -6.47
N GLY A 222 -5.83 10.86 -7.57
CA GLY A 222 -4.49 10.88 -8.14
C GLY A 222 -4.06 12.23 -8.71
N ILE A 223 -4.84 12.86 -9.60
CA ILE A 223 -4.53 14.20 -10.15
C ILE A 223 -4.28 15.25 -9.05
N PRO A 224 -5.18 15.47 -8.06
CA PRO A 224 -4.92 16.45 -7.01
C PRO A 224 -3.77 16.06 -6.07
N ALA A 225 -3.58 14.76 -5.80
CA ALA A 225 -2.43 14.30 -5.02
C ALA A 225 -1.10 14.53 -5.75
N ALA A 226 -1.06 14.35 -7.07
CA ALA A 226 0.11 14.62 -7.90
C ALA A 226 0.48 16.11 -7.91
N ILE A 227 -0.52 17.01 -7.95
CA ILE A 227 -0.31 18.45 -7.78
C ILE A 227 0.34 18.73 -6.41
N GLY A 228 -0.23 18.18 -5.34
CA GLY A 228 0.32 18.35 -4.00
C GLY A 228 1.76 17.82 -3.87
N ALA A 229 2.04 16.67 -4.47
CA ALA A 229 3.38 16.08 -4.50
C ALA A 229 4.39 16.97 -5.22
N ALA A 230 4.04 17.50 -6.40
CA ALA A 230 4.92 18.36 -7.18
C ALA A 230 5.19 19.71 -6.48
N ILE A 231 4.18 20.26 -5.79
CA ILE A 231 4.36 21.48 -5.00
C ILE A 231 5.24 21.23 -3.77
N ALA A 232 5.05 20.09 -3.08
CA ALA A 232 5.80 19.76 -1.88
C ALA A 232 7.25 19.33 -2.15
N ALA A 233 7.54 18.81 -3.34
CA ALA A 233 8.86 18.32 -3.75
C ALA A 233 9.20 18.76 -5.18
N PRO A 234 9.45 20.07 -5.42
CA PRO A 234 9.65 20.61 -6.76
C PRO A 234 10.89 20.07 -7.49
N ASP A 235 11.86 19.53 -6.74
CA ASP A 235 13.08 18.94 -7.30
C ASP A 235 12.91 17.47 -7.74
N ARG A 236 11.69 16.92 -7.63
CA ARG A 236 11.41 15.51 -7.92
C ARG A 236 10.33 15.41 -8.99
N PRO A 237 10.55 14.62 -10.06
CA PRO A 237 9.51 14.39 -11.06
C PRO A 237 8.35 13.62 -10.43
N VAL A 238 7.12 13.94 -10.86
CA VAL A 238 5.91 13.24 -10.42
C VAL A 238 5.31 12.47 -11.58
N LEU A 239 5.06 11.18 -11.37
CA LEU A 239 4.35 10.31 -12.31
C LEU A 239 2.96 10.01 -11.76
N CYS A 240 1.93 10.56 -12.40
CA CYS A 240 0.53 10.36 -12.03
C CYS A 240 -0.09 9.29 -12.93
N LEU A 241 -0.44 8.14 -12.35
CA LEU A 241 -1.00 6.98 -13.04
C LEU A 241 -2.51 6.93 -12.78
N GLU A 242 -3.32 7.08 -13.82
CA GLU A 242 -4.76 7.24 -13.70
C GLU A 242 -5.52 6.23 -14.55
N SER A 243 -6.58 5.63 -14.01
CA SER A 243 -7.59 5.00 -14.88
C SER A 243 -8.40 6.08 -15.61
N ASP A 244 -8.92 5.78 -16.80
CA ASP A 244 -9.80 6.70 -17.53
C ASP A 244 -11.02 7.13 -16.70
N GLY A 245 -11.65 6.20 -15.99
CA GLY A 245 -12.78 6.47 -15.09
C GLY A 245 -12.39 7.36 -13.90
N SER A 246 -11.24 7.11 -13.27
CA SER A 246 -10.71 7.91 -12.15
C SER A 246 -10.37 9.34 -12.57
N ALA A 247 -9.67 9.50 -13.70
CA ALA A 247 -9.22 10.79 -14.19
C ALA A 247 -10.39 11.77 -14.37
N MET A 248 -11.57 11.29 -14.78
CA MET A 248 -12.73 12.15 -15.03
C MET A 248 -13.29 12.83 -13.78
N TYR A 249 -13.03 12.31 -12.57
CA TYR A 249 -13.51 12.93 -11.32
C TYR A 249 -12.81 14.26 -11.04
N THR A 250 -11.54 14.36 -11.36
CA THR A 250 -10.69 15.51 -11.02
C THR A 250 -9.88 16.03 -12.20
N LEU A 251 -10.36 15.79 -13.43
CA LEU A 251 -9.72 16.21 -14.69
C LEU A 251 -9.39 17.71 -14.75
N SER A 252 -10.20 18.55 -14.10
CA SER A 252 -9.95 19.99 -14.00
C SER A 252 -8.62 20.32 -13.33
N GLY A 253 -8.05 19.43 -12.53
CA GLY A 253 -6.73 19.58 -11.93
C GLY A 253 -5.59 19.65 -12.95
N LEU A 254 -5.76 19.12 -14.16
CA LEU A 254 -4.76 19.26 -15.24
C LEU A 254 -4.51 20.73 -15.60
N TRP A 255 -5.52 21.60 -15.45
CA TRP A 255 -5.34 23.04 -15.63
C TRP A 255 -4.37 23.62 -14.60
N THR A 256 -4.46 23.19 -13.35
CA THR A 256 -3.54 23.64 -12.28
C THR A 256 -2.13 23.16 -12.55
N GLN A 257 -1.94 21.90 -12.98
CA GLN A 257 -0.62 21.38 -13.36
C GLN A 257 0.01 22.23 -14.47
N ALA A 258 -0.76 22.57 -15.51
CA ALA A 258 -0.28 23.39 -16.62
C ALA A 258 -0.03 24.85 -16.23
N ARG A 259 -0.95 25.46 -15.47
CA ARG A 259 -0.85 26.87 -15.05
C ARG A 259 0.34 27.12 -14.14
N GLU A 260 0.54 26.24 -13.17
CA GLU A 260 1.64 26.35 -12.21
C GLU A 260 2.95 25.75 -12.76
N ASN A 261 2.93 25.27 -14.01
CA ASN A 261 4.06 24.66 -14.71
C ASN A 261 4.76 23.57 -13.86
N LEU A 262 3.95 22.67 -13.31
CA LEU A 262 4.41 21.59 -12.44
C LEU A 262 5.04 20.45 -13.27
N ASP A 263 6.11 19.84 -12.74
CA ASP A 263 6.75 18.66 -13.33
C ASP A 263 5.95 17.38 -13.03
N VAL A 264 4.77 17.28 -13.63
CA VAL A 264 3.86 16.14 -13.50
C VAL A 264 3.63 15.50 -14.87
N THR A 265 3.98 14.22 -14.98
CA THR A 265 3.60 13.38 -16.13
C THR A 265 2.37 12.57 -15.76
N THR A 266 1.22 12.86 -16.38
CA THR A 266 -0.01 12.07 -16.20
C THR A 266 -0.17 11.03 -17.31
N VAL A 267 -0.26 9.76 -16.91
CA VAL A 267 -0.50 8.61 -17.80
C VAL A 267 -1.90 8.07 -17.54
N VAL A 268 -2.76 8.16 -18.55
CA VAL A 268 -4.15 7.67 -18.48
C VAL A 268 -4.27 6.31 -19.14
N TYR A 269 -4.65 5.31 -18.36
CA TYR A 269 -4.96 3.96 -18.82
C TYR A 269 -6.40 3.91 -19.36
N ASN A 270 -6.56 4.15 -20.66
CA ASN A 270 -7.85 4.09 -21.34
C ASN A 270 -8.16 2.66 -21.79
N ASN A 271 -8.95 1.94 -20.99
CA ASN A 271 -9.42 0.58 -21.29
C ASN A 271 -10.92 0.50 -21.59
N GLY A 272 -11.59 1.65 -21.69
CA GLY A 272 -13.01 1.78 -22.00
C GLY A 272 -13.94 1.47 -20.81
N PRO A 273 -15.17 2.01 -20.81
CA PRO A 273 -16.07 2.00 -19.64
C PRO A 273 -16.49 0.62 -19.13
N THR A 274 -16.27 -0.45 -19.89
CA THR A 274 -16.76 -1.80 -19.61
C THR A 274 -15.81 -2.65 -18.76
N THR A 275 -14.53 -2.29 -18.62
CA THR A 275 -13.53 -3.21 -18.07
C THR A 275 -13.49 -3.17 -16.54
N SER A 276 -13.34 -2.00 -15.92
CA SER A 276 -13.32 -1.87 -14.45
C SER A 276 -14.70 -2.15 -13.83
N CYS A 277 -15.75 -1.56 -14.42
CA CYS A 277 -17.14 -1.81 -14.05
C CYS A 277 -17.54 -3.26 -14.31
N GLY A 278 -17.06 -3.88 -15.39
CA GLY A 278 -17.29 -5.31 -15.67
C GLY A 278 -16.59 -6.25 -14.70
N TRP A 279 -15.36 -5.93 -14.25
CA TRP A 279 -14.65 -6.70 -13.24
C TRP A 279 -15.29 -6.57 -11.85
N SER A 280 -15.65 -5.34 -11.43
CA SER A 280 -16.41 -5.14 -10.19
C SER A 280 -17.78 -5.79 -10.28
N CYS A 281 -18.52 -5.62 -11.38
CA CYS A 281 -19.80 -6.30 -11.56
C CYS A 281 -19.63 -7.81 -11.55
N ASN A 282 -18.62 -8.41 -12.16
CA ASN A 282 -18.42 -9.87 -12.10
C ASN A 282 -17.99 -10.37 -10.73
N ALA A 283 -17.15 -9.62 -10.00
CA ALA A 283 -16.78 -9.93 -8.62
C ALA A 283 -17.99 -9.85 -7.67
N TRP A 284 -18.95 -8.95 -7.96
CA TRP A 284 -20.17 -8.76 -7.18
C TRP A 284 -21.35 -9.63 -7.66
N ALA A 285 -21.40 -9.99 -8.94
CA ALA A 285 -22.50 -10.71 -9.59
C ALA A 285 -22.43 -12.24 -9.42
N SER A 286 -21.55 -12.74 -8.54
CA SER A 286 -21.64 -14.16 -8.12
C SER A 286 -22.98 -14.51 -7.47
N LYS A 287 -23.85 -13.53 -7.16
CA LYS A 287 -25.27 -13.74 -6.82
C LYS A 287 -26.18 -12.56 -7.19
N THR A 288 -26.40 -12.26 -8.47
CA THR A 288 -27.70 -11.72 -8.99
C THR A 288 -27.62 -11.39 -10.48
N THR A 289 -28.72 -11.65 -11.18
CA THR A 289 -28.96 -11.29 -12.59
C THR A 289 -28.61 -9.81 -12.84
N PRO A 290 -27.81 -9.48 -13.87
CA PRO A 290 -27.51 -8.10 -14.20
C PRO A 290 -28.81 -7.32 -14.46
N GLY A 291 -28.97 -6.15 -13.84
CA GLY A 291 -30.05 -5.22 -14.15
C GLY A 291 -29.96 -4.72 -15.61
N PRO A 292 -31.06 -4.18 -16.15
CA PRO A 292 -31.14 -3.78 -17.56
C PRO A 292 -30.06 -2.76 -17.92
N ARG A 293 -29.56 -2.85 -19.16
CA ARG A 293 -28.49 -1.97 -19.64
C ARG A 293 -29.06 -0.58 -19.87
N LEU A 294 -28.23 0.44 -19.72
CA LEU A 294 -28.59 1.84 -20.01
C LEU A 294 -29.07 2.08 -21.46
N ALA A 295 -28.85 1.13 -22.38
CA ALA A 295 -29.40 1.16 -23.73
C ALA A 295 -30.92 0.85 -23.78
N ASP A 296 -31.50 0.33 -22.70
CA ASP A 296 -32.92 -0.04 -22.61
C ASP A 296 -33.82 1.15 -22.19
N PHE A 297 -33.24 2.34 -21.99
CA PHE A 297 -33.91 3.58 -21.59
C PHE A 297 -33.79 4.72 -22.63
N SER A 298 -33.80 4.39 -23.92
CA SER A 298 -34.06 5.38 -24.98
C SER A 298 -35.48 5.19 -25.52
N THR A 299 -36.34 6.18 -25.29
CA THR A 299 -37.59 6.42 -26.03
C THR A 299 -37.34 6.64 -27.51
#